data_AF-A0AAW9EC75-F1
#
_entry.id   AF-A0AAW9EC75-F1
#
_cell.length_a   1.000
_cell.length_b   1.000
_cell.length_c   1.000
_cell.angle_alpha   90.00
_cell.angle_beta   90.00
_cell.angle_gamma   90.00
#
_symmetry.space_group_name_H-M   'P 1'
#
loop_
_entity.id
_entity.type
_entity.pdbx_description
1 polymer ?
#
loop_
_entity_poly.entity_id
_entity_poly.type
_entity_poly.pdbx_seq_one_letter_code
_entity_poly.pdbx_strand_id
1 'polypeptide(L)'
;SMIANYFGQKVAPYYGDTSQPSGTFPRTLNLNYIKKQDMRYGENAHQQAAFYIEENIEEASIATANQLQGKALSYNNIADTDAALE
;
A
#
# COMPACT_ATOMS: atom_id res chain seq x y z
N SER A 1 -5.47 -2.12 -11.78
CA SER A 1 -4.29 -1.63 -12.55
C SER A 1 -3.37 -2.71 -13.12
N MET A 2 -3.80 -3.97 -13.31
CA MET A 2 -2.91 -5.03 -13.81
C MET A 2 -2.33 -4.74 -15.21
N ILE A 3 -3.15 -4.26 -16.13
CA ILE A 3 -2.73 -3.98 -17.52
C ILE A 3 -1.70 -2.84 -17.57
N ALA A 4 -1.95 -1.74 -16.84
CA ALA A 4 -1.06 -0.58 -16.83
C ALA A 4 0.32 -0.93 -16.25
N ASN A 5 0.36 -1.70 -15.16
CA ASN A 5 1.63 -2.13 -14.54
C ASN A 5 2.39 -3.13 -15.43
N TYR A 6 1.69 -4.05 -16.11
CA TYR A 6 2.31 -4.95 -17.08
C TYR A 6 3.01 -4.20 -18.20
N PHE A 7 2.35 -3.20 -18.80
CA PHE A 7 2.98 -2.39 -19.84
C PHE A 7 4.11 -1.51 -19.28
N GLY A 8 3.98 -1.00 -18.06
CA GLY A 8 5.02 -0.21 -17.39
C GLY A 8 6.38 -0.93 -17.28
N GLN A 9 6.39 -2.27 -17.20
CA GLN A 9 7.63 -3.07 -17.21
C GLN A 9 8.27 -3.19 -18.60
N LYS A 10 7.47 -3.11 -19.67
CA LYS A 10 7.92 -3.28 -21.05
C LYS A 10 8.39 -1.99 -21.71
N VAL A 11 8.09 -0.84 -21.11
CA VAL A 11 8.55 0.46 -21.62
C VAL A 11 9.99 0.70 -21.16
N ALA A 12 10.79 1.26 -22.05
CA ALA A 12 12.14 1.72 -21.76
C ALA A 12 12.13 2.77 -20.62
N PRO A 13 13.16 2.83 -19.76
CA PRO A 13 13.19 3.74 -18.62
C PRO A 13 13.15 5.21 -19.07
N TYR A 14 12.78 6.11 -18.15
CA TYR A 14 12.69 7.54 -18.45
C TYR A 14 14.07 8.21 -18.57
N TYR A 15 15.07 7.69 -17.85
CA TYR A 15 16.45 8.15 -17.85
C TYR A 15 17.41 6.96 -17.93
N GLY A 16 18.62 7.17 -18.44
CA GLY A 16 19.63 6.12 -18.63
C GLY A 16 19.57 5.48 -20.02
N ASP A 17 19.84 4.18 -20.10
CA ASP A 17 19.80 3.43 -21.36
C ASP A 17 18.35 3.14 -21.77
N THR A 18 17.88 3.81 -22.82
CA THR A 18 16.52 3.65 -23.36
C THR A 18 16.40 2.56 -24.42
N SER A 19 17.47 1.82 -24.69
CA SER A 19 17.47 0.72 -25.67
C SER A 19 16.88 -0.57 -25.10
N GLN A 20 16.71 -0.64 -23.77
CA GLN A 20 16.19 -1.81 -23.06
C GLN A 20 14.95 -1.46 -22.22
N PRO A 21 14.08 -2.43 -21.92
CA PRO A 21 13.00 -2.27 -20.93
C PRO A 21 13.56 -1.94 -19.53
N SER A 22 12.71 -1.37 -18.67
CA SER A 22 13.11 -0.83 -17.36
C SER A 22 13.64 -1.88 -16.35
N GLY A 23 13.52 -3.18 -16.66
CA GLY A 23 14.09 -4.25 -15.86
C GLY A 23 13.31 -4.52 -14.57
N THR A 24 14.01 -4.73 -13.46
CA THR A 24 13.46 -5.17 -12.16
C THR A 24 12.39 -4.23 -11.61
N PHE A 25 12.53 -2.91 -11.83
CA PHE A 25 11.54 -1.92 -11.42
C PHE A 25 10.87 -1.32 -12.66
N PRO A 26 9.52 -1.26 -12.72
CA PRO A 26 8.83 -0.72 -13.88
C PRO A 26 9.07 0.78 -14.03
N ARG A 27 9.03 1.30 -15.26
CA ARG A 27 9.04 2.74 -15.50
C ARG A 27 7.89 3.47 -14.83
N THR A 28 6.74 2.82 -14.74
CA THR A 28 5.53 3.39 -14.15
C THR A 28 4.89 2.38 -13.23
N LEU A 29 4.66 2.79 -11.98
CA LEU A 29 3.98 2.02 -10.95
C LEU A 29 2.61 2.66 -10.68
N ASN A 30 1.53 1.90 -10.87
CA ASN A 30 0.17 2.32 -10.56
C ASN A 30 -0.36 1.48 -9.40
N LEU A 31 -0.60 2.13 -8.26
CA LEU A 31 -1.14 1.50 -7.06
C LEU A 31 -2.59 1.94 -6.89
N ASN A 32 -3.49 0.97 -6.74
CA ASN A 32 -4.89 1.21 -6.45
C ASN A 32 -5.23 0.54 -5.13
N TYR A 33 -5.81 1.29 -4.21
CA TYR A 33 -6.24 0.77 -2.93
C TYR A 33 -7.70 1.14 -2.65
N ILE A 34 -8.35 0.32 -1.84
CA ILE A 34 -9.72 0.50 -1.36
C ILE A 34 -9.65 1.02 0.06
N LYS A 35 -10.40 2.09 0.36
CA LYS A 35 -10.49 2.61 1.73
C LYS A 35 -11.22 1.58 2.60
N LYS A 36 -10.53 1.05 3.62
CA LYS A 36 -11.13 0.12 4.58
C LYS A 36 -11.85 0.88 5.70
N GLN A 37 -11.22 1.91 6.26
CA GLN A 37 -11.80 2.70 7.35
C GLN A 37 -11.11 4.06 7.54
N ASP A 38 -11.80 4.98 8.20
CA ASP A 38 -11.17 6.16 8.80
C ASP A 38 -10.40 5.77 10.07
N MET A 39 -9.28 6.44 10.31
CA MET A 39 -8.47 6.23 11.51
C MET A 39 -8.81 7.29 12.56
N ARG A 40 -8.52 6.98 13.81
CA ARG A 40 -8.76 7.93 14.90
C ARG A 40 -7.95 9.23 14.74
N TYR A 41 -6.71 9.13 14.30
CA TYR A 41 -5.80 10.21 13.93
C TYR A 41 -4.61 9.59 13.15
N GLY A 42 -3.81 10.45 12.50
CA GLY A 42 -2.55 10.10 11.86
C GLY A 42 -1.44 9.78 12.87
N GLU A 43 -0.20 10.15 12.60
CA GLU A 43 0.88 9.96 13.60
C GLU A 43 0.63 10.80 14.85
N ASN A 44 0.02 11.99 14.68
CA ASN A 44 -0.30 12.93 15.73
C ASN A 44 -1.80 13.27 15.75
N ALA A 45 -2.33 13.64 16.93
CA ALA A 45 -3.77 13.85 17.16
C ALA A 45 -4.44 14.90 16.25
N HIS A 46 -3.68 15.87 15.73
CA HIS A 46 -4.19 16.92 14.84
C HIS A 46 -4.22 16.50 13.36
N GLN A 47 -3.65 15.34 13.02
CA GLN A 47 -3.58 14.82 11.65
C GLN A 47 -4.74 13.86 11.40
N GLN A 48 -5.39 13.99 10.25
CA GLN A 48 -6.37 13.01 9.79
C GLN A 48 -5.68 11.85 9.09
N ALA A 49 -6.28 10.66 9.16
CA ALA A 49 -5.77 9.48 8.46
C ALA A 49 -6.89 8.50 8.10
N ALA A 50 -6.61 7.68 7.10
CA ALA A 50 -7.49 6.60 6.64
C ALA A 50 -6.63 5.39 6.29
N PHE A 51 -7.16 4.20 6.54
CA PHE A 51 -6.51 2.94 6.25
C PHE A 51 -7.04 2.37 4.93
N TYR A 52 -6.12 2.09 4.01
CA TYR A 52 -6.40 1.58 2.68
C TYR A 52 -5.78 0.19 2.50
N ILE A 53 -6.46 -0.67 1.75
CA ILE A 53 -6.06 -2.05 1.50
C ILE A 53 -6.08 -2.38 0.02
N GLU A 54 -5.35 -3.42 -0.40
CA GLU A 54 -5.47 -3.97 -1.74
C GLU A 54 -6.79 -4.73 -1.91
N GLU A 55 -7.29 -4.82 -3.14
CA GLU A 55 -8.57 -5.50 -3.44
C GLU A 55 -8.47 -7.03 -3.25
N ASN A 56 -7.35 -7.64 -3.64
CA ASN A 56 -7.14 -9.08 -3.62
C ASN A 56 -5.96 -9.43 -2.72
N ILE A 57 -6.18 -9.44 -1.40
CA ILE A 57 -5.14 -9.82 -0.43
C ILE A 57 -5.22 -11.31 -0.17
N GLU A 58 -4.16 -12.05 -0.51
CA GLU A 58 -4.07 -13.50 -0.30
C GLU A 58 -3.31 -13.87 0.98
N GLU A 59 -2.42 -12.99 1.46
CA GLU A 59 -1.57 -13.25 2.62
C GLU A 59 -2.15 -12.69 3.92
N ALA A 60 -1.92 -13.42 5.02
CA ALA A 60 -2.31 -12.97 6.36
C ALA A 60 -1.49 -11.75 6.77
N SER A 61 -2.16 -10.62 6.94
CA SER A 61 -1.55 -9.32 7.27
C SER A 61 -2.51 -8.45 8.09
N ILE A 62 -2.03 -7.32 8.61
CA ILE A 62 -2.86 -6.30 9.28
C ILE A 62 -4.02 -5.84 8.39
N ALA A 63 -3.85 -5.84 7.06
CA ALA A 63 -4.89 -5.48 6.10
C ALA A 63 -6.09 -6.45 6.13
N THR A 64 -5.86 -7.73 6.45
CA THR A 64 -6.91 -8.75 6.61
C THR A 64 -7.41 -8.91 8.04
N ALA A 65 -6.75 -8.27 9.01
CA ALA A 65 -7.07 -8.44 10.42
C ALA A 65 -8.49 -7.92 10.76
N ASN A 66 -9.13 -8.64 11.67
CA ASN A 66 -10.43 -8.29 12.26
C ASN A 66 -10.22 -7.82 13.69
N GLN A 67 -10.57 -6.57 13.97
CA GLN A 67 -10.53 -6.04 15.33
C GLN A 67 -11.71 -6.58 16.15
N LEU A 68 -11.44 -7.40 17.16
CA LEU A 68 -12.47 -8.01 18.01
C LEU A 68 -12.97 -7.08 19.12
N GLN A 69 -12.11 -6.18 19.60
CA GLN A 69 -12.41 -5.27 20.69
C GLN A 69 -11.53 -4.03 20.67
N GLY A 70 -11.88 -3.05 21.50
CA GLY A 70 -11.12 -1.84 21.71
C GLY A 70 -11.63 -0.66 20.90
N LYS A 71 -10.88 0.43 20.98
CA LYS A 71 -11.17 1.69 20.31
C LYS A 71 -10.75 1.62 18.84
N ALA A 72 -11.32 2.50 18.00
CA ALA A 72 -10.87 2.65 16.61
C ALA A 72 -9.34 2.86 16.54
N LEU A 73 -8.70 2.24 15.54
CA LEU A 73 -7.24 2.20 15.39
C LEU A 73 -6.68 3.58 15.00
N SER A 74 -5.51 3.90 15.55
CA SER A 74 -4.68 5.03 15.12
C SER A 74 -3.61 4.57 14.13
N TYR A 75 -2.98 5.51 13.42
CA TYR A 75 -1.86 5.21 12.53
C TYR A 75 -0.76 4.41 13.24
N ASN A 76 -0.34 4.87 14.42
CA ASN A 76 0.71 4.21 15.20
C ASN A 76 0.32 2.78 15.59
N ASN A 77 -0.97 2.51 15.89
CA ASN A 77 -1.40 1.14 16.17
C ASN A 77 -1.21 0.21 14.96
N ILE A 78 -1.51 0.68 13.74
CA ILE A 78 -1.30 -0.11 12.54
C ILE A 78 0.20 -0.32 12.30
N ALA A 79 1.00 0.75 12.35
CA ALA A 79 2.45 0.68 12.12
C ALA A 79 3.15 -0.24 13.13
N ASP A 80 2.82 -0.12 14.41
CA ASP A 80 3.39 -0.96 15.48
C ASP A 80 2.96 -2.42 15.35
N THR A 81 1.70 -2.68 14.92
CA THR A 81 1.22 -4.06 14.76
C THR A 81 1.82 -4.71 13.51
N ASP A 82 2.01 -3.97 12.43
CA ASP A 82 2.68 -4.45 11.22
C ASP A 82 4.14 -4.82 11.54
N ALA A 83 4.86 -3.93 12.21
CA ALA A 83 6.24 -4.18 12.66
C ALA A 83 6.37 -5.32 13.69
N ALA A 84 5.30 -5.65 14.41
CA ALA A 84 5.27 -6.79 15.33
C ALA A 84 4.87 -8.11 14.66
N LEU A 85 4.26 -8.05 13.48
CA LEU A 85 3.84 -9.22 12.70
C LEU A 85 4.96 -9.71 11.77
N GLU A 86 5.82 -8.81 11.29
CA GLU A 86 7.04 -9.09 10.54
C GLU A 86 8.11 -9.83 11.38
#